data_AF-A0A1Q9Y7P4-F1
#
_entry.id   AF-A0A1Q9Y7P4-F1
#
_cell.length_a   1.000
_cell.length_b   1.000
_cell.length_c   1.000
_cell.angle_alpha   90.00
_cell.angle_beta   90.00
_cell.angle_gamma   90.00
#
_symmetry.space_group_name_H-M   'P 1'
#
loop_
_entity.id
_entity.type
_entity.pdbx_description
1 polymer ?
#
loop_
_entity_poly.entity_id
_entity_poly.type
_entity_poly.pdbx_seq_one_letter_code
_entity_poly.pdbx_strand_id
1 'polypeptide(L)'
;MTVTPYAQVLFAGPDLLAGSFAELFRARLVELRGEAALADIVDTGAGYDGLWQRVGEGSGTCLVIDLEPQSSSQHVDWLRSELAAKTDPQRIFVTSLFGQLDADAAGAACALIDRPQLHLGCVDVPELPGSHAWSKIPAHQYRVLLCNGPRCTRRGALPLWKKLREQVKAAGKLECEGGVHITRTQCQFPCDQGPTLTVYPQGHWYQVRSEADVVRLVDEQLVAGRAVPELMMARP
;
A
#
# COMPACT_ATOMS: atom_id res chain seq x y z
N MET A 1 -26.88 25.79 1.53
CA MET A 1 -26.09 25.23 0.42
C MET A 1 -24.78 25.97 0.42
N THR A 2 -23.73 25.34 0.93
CA THR A 2 -22.35 25.84 0.81
C THR A 2 -21.99 25.85 -0.67
N VAL A 3 -21.52 27.00 -1.16
CA VAL A 3 -21.06 27.14 -2.54
C VAL A 3 -19.72 26.43 -2.62
N THR A 4 -19.67 25.30 -3.33
CA THR A 4 -18.41 24.63 -3.65
C THR A 4 -17.56 25.57 -4.50
N PRO A 5 -16.26 25.78 -4.17
CA PRO A 5 -15.37 26.61 -5.00
C PRO A 5 -14.98 25.93 -6.32
N TYR A 6 -15.47 24.70 -6.54
CA TYR A 6 -15.17 23.89 -7.71
C TYR A 6 -16.28 23.97 -8.74
N ALA A 7 -15.92 24.25 -9.99
CA ALA A 7 -16.81 24.11 -11.14
C ALA A 7 -17.23 22.66 -11.37
N GLN A 8 -16.40 21.70 -10.95
CA GLN A 8 -16.67 20.27 -11.05
C GLN A 8 -16.12 19.52 -9.83
N VAL A 9 -16.85 18.50 -9.38
CA VAL A 9 -16.37 17.53 -8.39
C VAL A 9 -16.49 16.16 -9.01
N LEU A 10 -15.41 15.37 -9.02
CA LEU A 10 -15.39 14.01 -9.53
C LEU A 10 -15.20 13.01 -8.40
N PHE A 11 -15.95 11.91 -8.44
CA PHE A 11 -15.79 10.77 -7.52
C PHE A 11 -15.05 9.67 -8.26
N ALA A 12 -13.77 9.48 -7.94
CA ALA A 12 -12.87 8.60 -8.69
C ALA A 12 -12.43 7.41 -7.84
N GLY A 13 -12.66 6.18 -8.32
CA GLY A 13 -12.24 4.97 -7.62
C GLY A 13 -12.69 3.70 -8.34
N PRO A 14 -12.18 2.53 -7.93
CA PRO A 14 -12.56 1.26 -8.54
C PRO A 14 -13.96 0.83 -8.12
N ASP A 15 -14.61 0.02 -8.97
CA ASP A 15 -15.87 -0.67 -8.69
C ASP A 15 -17.02 0.27 -8.29
N LEU A 16 -17.11 1.45 -8.91
CA LEU A 16 -18.15 2.46 -8.68
C LEU A 16 -19.35 2.33 -9.63
N LEU A 17 -19.23 1.55 -10.71
CA LEU A 17 -20.32 1.36 -11.69
C LEU A 17 -21.15 0.09 -11.47
N ALA A 18 -20.55 -0.98 -10.95
CA ALA A 18 -21.20 -2.28 -10.78
C ALA A 18 -20.75 -2.99 -9.50
N GLY A 19 -21.62 -3.87 -8.97
CA GLY A 19 -21.40 -4.62 -7.74
C GLY A 19 -22.03 -3.97 -6.51
N SER A 20 -21.98 -4.67 -5.38
CA SER A 20 -22.67 -4.24 -4.16
C SER A 20 -22.18 -2.90 -3.60
N PHE A 21 -20.88 -2.63 -3.73
CA PHE A 21 -20.31 -1.34 -3.33
C PHE A 21 -20.85 -0.20 -4.20
N ALA A 22 -20.80 -0.33 -5.53
CA ALA A 22 -21.37 0.64 -6.47
C ALA A 22 -22.86 0.91 -6.22
N GLU A 23 -23.66 -0.13 -6.00
CA GLU A 23 -25.10 0.02 -5.73
C GLU A 23 -25.36 0.89 -4.49
N LEU A 24 -24.67 0.59 -3.38
CA LEU A 24 -24.79 1.34 -2.13
C LEU A 24 -24.26 2.77 -2.27
N PHE A 25 -23.08 2.93 -2.87
CA PHE A 25 -22.45 4.24 -3.09
C PHE A 25 -23.34 5.15 -3.96
N ARG A 26 -23.84 4.63 -5.09
CA ARG A 26 -24.66 5.40 -6.04
C ARG A 26 -26.02 5.77 -5.45
N ALA A 27 -26.70 4.84 -4.80
CA ALA A 27 -27.98 5.14 -4.14
C ALA A 27 -27.81 6.26 -3.11
N ARG A 28 -26.76 6.14 -2.27
CA ARG A 28 -26.45 7.13 -1.26
C ARG A 28 -26.00 8.48 -1.82
N LEU A 29 -25.24 8.48 -2.92
CA LEU A 29 -24.87 9.71 -3.62
C LEU A 29 -26.10 10.43 -4.19
N VAL A 30 -27.06 9.70 -4.76
CA VAL A 30 -28.32 10.27 -5.26
C VAL A 30 -29.14 10.91 -4.13
N GLU A 31 -29.22 10.26 -2.97
CA GLU A 31 -29.89 10.84 -1.79
C GLU A 31 -29.26 12.17 -1.36
N LEU A 32 -27.93 12.26 -1.40
CA LEU A 32 -27.19 13.42 -0.89
C LEU A 32 -27.06 14.55 -1.93
N ARG A 33 -27.00 14.21 -3.22
CA ARG A 33 -26.58 15.13 -4.30
C ARG A 33 -27.46 15.10 -5.54
N GLY A 34 -28.48 14.24 -5.57
CA GLY A 34 -29.39 14.08 -6.71
C GLY A 34 -28.83 13.20 -7.83
N GLU A 35 -29.69 12.84 -8.78
CA GLU A 35 -29.37 11.90 -9.87
C GLU A 35 -28.28 12.40 -10.82
N ALA A 36 -28.18 13.72 -11.01
CA ALA A 36 -27.15 14.34 -11.84
C ALA A 36 -25.72 14.06 -11.33
N ALA A 37 -25.53 13.83 -10.02
CA ALA A 37 -24.22 13.53 -9.45
C ALA A 37 -23.66 12.17 -9.90
N LEU A 38 -24.50 11.27 -10.43
CA LEU A 38 -24.01 10.03 -11.03
C LEU A 38 -23.13 10.29 -12.26
N ALA A 39 -23.37 11.41 -12.97
CA ALA A 39 -22.54 11.83 -14.08
C ALA A 39 -21.17 12.37 -13.65
N ASP A 40 -20.88 12.47 -12.34
CA ASP A 40 -19.59 12.88 -11.78
C ASP A 40 -18.75 11.69 -11.31
N ILE A 41 -19.29 10.47 -11.39
CA ILE A 41 -18.55 9.24 -11.10
C ILE A 41 -17.56 8.96 -12.23
N VAL A 42 -16.35 8.55 -11.83
CA VAL A 42 -15.31 8.04 -12.72
C VAL A 42 -14.79 6.74 -12.15
N ASP A 43 -15.15 5.63 -12.78
CA ASP A 43 -14.65 4.31 -12.38
C ASP A 43 -13.21 4.12 -12.85
N THR A 44 -12.33 3.75 -11.92
CA THR A 44 -10.91 3.52 -12.19
C THR A 44 -10.52 2.04 -12.15
N GLY A 45 -11.49 1.12 -12.09
CA GLY A 45 -11.24 -0.32 -11.99
C GLY A 45 -10.50 -0.92 -13.19
N ALA A 46 -10.67 -0.31 -14.37
CA ALA A 46 -9.94 -0.67 -15.59
C ALA A 46 -8.71 0.22 -15.87
N GLY A 47 -8.41 1.18 -15.00
CA GLY A 47 -7.37 2.19 -15.18
C GLY A 47 -7.92 3.63 -15.13
N TYR A 48 -7.05 4.62 -15.35
CA TYR A 48 -7.35 6.03 -15.08
C TYR A 48 -7.67 6.86 -16.34
N ASP A 49 -7.72 6.25 -17.53
CA ASP A 49 -7.91 6.97 -18.80
C ASP A 49 -9.18 7.82 -18.81
N GLY A 50 -10.28 7.30 -18.25
CA GLY A 50 -11.52 8.06 -18.10
C GLY A 50 -11.36 9.29 -17.22
N LEU A 51 -10.57 9.20 -16.13
CA LEU A 51 -10.28 10.34 -15.26
C LEU A 51 -9.43 11.37 -15.98
N TRP A 52 -8.39 10.93 -16.69
CA TRP A 52 -7.51 11.81 -17.47
C TRP A 52 -8.30 12.59 -18.52
N GLN A 53 -9.19 11.93 -19.25
CA GLN A 53 -10.03 12.57 -20.26
C GLN A 53 -10.95 13.61 -19.63
N ARG A 54 -11.69 13.23 -18.57
CA ARG A 54 -12.66 14.11 -17.89
C ARG A 54 -12.00 15.36 -17.32
N VAL A 55 -10.83 15.19 -16.72
CA VAL A 55 -10.03 16.30 -16.21
C VAL A 55 -9.54 17.16 -17.37
N GLY A 56 -8.94 16.57 -18.41
CA GLY A 56 -8.37 17.28 -19.56
C GLY A 56 -9.38 18.12 -20.36
N GLU A 57 -10.63 17.66 -20.48
CA GLU A 57 -11.72 18.36 -21.18
C GLU A 57 -12.33 19.50 -20.35
N GLY A 58 -12.22 19.45 -19.02
CA GLY A 58 -12.73 20.48 -18.13
C GLY A 58 -11.92 21.79 -18.22
N SER A 59 -12.58 22.94 -18.07
CA SER A 59 -11.92 24.26 -18.10
C SER A 59 -11.97 25.02 -16.77
N GLY A 60 -12.80 24.59 -15.81
CA GLY A 60 -12.96 25.24 -14.50
C GLY A 60 -12.14 24.57 -13.38
N THR A 61 -12.29 25.06 -12.14
CA THR A 61 -11.69 24.39 -10.97
C THR A 61 -12.32 23.02 -10.74
N CYS A 62 -11.50 21.99 -10.53
CA CYS A 62 -11.95 20.61 -10.36
C CYS A 62 -11.43 20.02 -9.05
N LEU A 63 -12.32 19.37 -8.30
CA LEU A 63 -11.95 18.54 -7.15
C LEU A 63 -12.12 17.08 -7.52
N VAL A 64 -11.05 16.30 -7.45
CA VAL A 64 -11.09 14.84 -7.52
C VAL A 64 -11.12 14.28 -6.11
N ILE A 65 -12.19 13.56 -5.78
CA ILE A 65 -12.29 12.79 -4.55
C ILE A 65 -11.85 11.38 -4.86
N ASP A 66 -10.67 11.02 -4.35
CA ASP A 66 -10.08 9.70 -4.45
C ASP A 66 -10.75 8.72 -3.48
N LEU A 67 -11.34 7.68 -4.06
CA LEU A 67 -12.06 6.60 -3.40
C LEU A 67 -11.30 5.27 -3.50
N GLU A 68 -10.00 5.29 -3.82
CA GLU A 68 -9.14 4.11 -3.77
C GLU A 68 -9.14 3.51 -2.35
N PRO A 69 -9.61 2.26 -2.15
CA PRO A 69 -9.69 1.65 -0.83
C PRO A 69 -8.35 1.57 -0.08
N GLN A 70 -7.23 1.50 -0.82
CA GLN A 70 -5.88 1.44 -0.26
C GLN A 70 -5.12 2.77 -0.35
N SER A 71 -5.85 3.89 -0.47
CA SER A 71 -5.21 5.20 -0.61
C SER A 71 -4.27 5.51 0.56
N SER A 72 -3.13 6.09 0.20
CA SER A 72 -2.03 6.46 1.08
C SER A 72 -1.48 7.81 0.65
N SER A 73 -0.64 8.46 1.46
CA SER A 73 0.04 9.69 1.05
C SER A 73 0.79 9.53 -0.27
N GLN A 74 1.45 8.39 -0.49
CA GLN A 74 2.22 8.12 -1.70
C GLN A 74 1.30 7.94 -2.92
N HIS A 75 0.14 7.30 -2.73
CA HIS A 75 -0.87 7.18 -3.78
C HIS A 75 -1.42 8.55 -4.17
N VAL A 76 -1.77 9.39 -3.20
CA VAL A 76 -2.28 10.74 -3.45
C VAL A 76 -1.24 11.62 -4.14
N ASP A 77 0.03 11.55 -3.75
CA ASP A 77 1.11 12.29 -4.43
C ASP A 77 1.32 11.81 -5.86
N TRP A 78 1.25 10.49 -6.10
CA TRP A 78 1.27 9.94 -7.46
C TRP A 78 0.09 10.45 -8.30
N LEU A 79 -1.14 10.37 -7.77
CA LEU A 79 -2.34 10.83 -8.46
C LEU A 79 -2.26 12.33 -8.78
N ARG A 80 -1.80 13.16 -7.82
CA ARG A 80 -1.60 14.60 -8.03
C ARG A 80 -0.56 14.88 -9.12
N SER A 81 0.53 14.11 -9.17
CA SER A 81 1.56 14.24 -10.20
C SER A 81 1.02 13.91 -11.60
N GLU A 82 0.24 12.83 -11.72
CA GLU A 82 -0.38 12.46 -12.99
C GLU A 82 -1.38 13.53 -13.45
N LEU A 83 -2.24 14.02 -12.56
CA LEU A 83 -3.22 15.07 -12.86
C LEU A 83 -2.55 16.38 -13.30
N ALA A 84 -1.46 16.77 -12.64
CA ALA A 84 -0.65 17.93 -13.03
C ALA A 84 -0.08 17.81 -14.46
N ALA A 85 0.16 16.60 -14.93
CA ALA A 85 0.62 16.35 -16.30
C ALA A 85 -0.52 16.36 -17.34
N LYS A 86 -1.79 16.25 -16.92
CA LYS A 86 -2.96 16.24 -17.82
C LYS A 86 -3.64 17.60 -17.96
N THR A 87 -3.45 18.50 -17.01
CA THR A 87 -4.08 19.83 -17.04
C THR A 87 -3.32 20.87 -16.22
N ASP A 88 -3.79 22.12 -16.20
CA ASP A 88 -3.24 23.17 -15.35
C ASP A 88 -3.27 22.74 -13.86
N PRO A 89 -2.11 22.56 -13.20
CA PRO A 89 -2.06 22.09 -11.82
C PRO A 89 -2.69 23.07 -10.82
N GLN A 90 -2.85 24.35 -11.17
CA GLN A 90 -3.46 25.37 -10.30
C GLN A 90 -4.98 25.23 -10.19
N ARG A 91 -5.64 24.57 -11.16
CA ARG A 91 -7.10 24.43 -11.17
C ARG A 91 -7.59 23.09 -10.63
N ILE A 92 -6.70 22.14 -10.36
CA ILE A 92 -7.07 20.80 -9.94
C ILE A 92 -6.60 20.47 -8.53
N PHE A 93 -7.51 19.88 -7.77
CA PHE A 93 -7.34 19.57 -6.37
C PHE A 93 -7.74 18.13 -6.11
N VAL A 94 -7.08 17.50 -5.15
CA VAL A 94 -7.33 16.11 -4.76
C VAL A 94 -7.61 16.06 -3.26
N THR A 95 -8.58 15.25 -2.88
CA THR A 95 -8.80 14.82 -1.49
C THR A 95 -9.07 13.33 -1.49
N SER A 96 -8.82 12.66 -0.36
CA SER A 96 -9.02 11.21 -0.23
C SER A 96 -9.62 10.87 1.13
N LEU A 97 -10.22 9.68 1.24
CA LEU A 97 -10.77 9.13 2.49
C LEU A 97 -9.67 8.60 3.45
N PHE A 98 -8.38 8.69 3.12
CA PHE A 98 -7.23 8.32 3.97
C PHE A 98 -7.49 7.21 5.00
N GLY A 99 -7.46 5.94 4.57
CA GLY A 99 -7.55 4.80 5.49
C GLY A 99 -8.87 4.69 6.26
N GLN A 100 -9.90 5.47 5.92
CA GLN A 100 -11.25 5.30 6.44
C GLN A 100 -11.97 4.22 5.64
N LEU A 101 -12.09 3.03 6.22
CA LEU A 101 -13.15 2.10 5.84
C LEU A 101 -14.46 2.61 6.43
N ASP A 102 -15.16 3.45 5.67
CA ASP A 102 -16.48 3.94 6.05
C ASP A 102 -17.57 3.05 5.44
N ALA A 103 -18.55 2.67 6.27
CA ALA A 103 -19.75 2.01 5.79
C ALA A 103 -20.62 2.96 4.92
N ASP A 104 -20.43 4.28 5.05
CA ASP A 104 -21.04 5.32 4.22
C ASP A 104 -19.97 6.11 3.42
N ALA A 105 -19.29 5.43 2.49
CA ALA A 105 -18.26 6.03 1.65
C ALA A 105 -18.75 7.26 0.86
N ALA A 106 -19.99 7.23 0.37
CA ALA A 106 -20.59 8.37 -0.36
C ALA A 106 -20.84 9.58 0.55
N GLY A 107 -21.32 9.35 1.76
CA GLY A 107 -21.49 10.39 2.78
C GLY A 107 -20.16 11.01 3.18
N ALA A 108 -19.15 10.19 3.43
CA ALA A 108 -17.79 10.65 3.75
C ALA A 108 -17.20 11.49 2.60
N ALA A 109 -17.33 11.00 1.36
CA ALA A 109 -16.90 11.71 0.16
C ALA A 109 -17.61 13.06 0.00
N CYS A 110 -18.93 13.09 0.15
CA CYS A 110 -19.71 14.32 0.06
C CYS A 110 -19.30 15.32 1.15
N ALA A 111 -19.04 14.86 2.37
CA ALA A 111 -18.62 15.71 3.48
C ALA A 111 -17.22 16.33 3.27
N LEU A 112 -16.35 15.70 2.48
CA LEU A 112 -15.05 16.27 2.14
C LEU A 112 -15.17 17.54 1.30
N ILE A 113 -16.18 17.63 0.43
CA ILE A 113 -16.37 18.76 -0.51
C ILE A 113 -16.45 20.10 0.23
N ASP A 114 -17.02 20.10 1.42
CA ASP A 114 -17.15 21.27 2.29
C ASP A 114 -15.92 21.52 3.19
N ARG A 115 -14.81 20.82 2.97
CA ARG A 115 -13.58 20.89 3.77
C ARG A 115 -12.37 21.28 2.90
N PRO A 116 -12.35 22.49 2.33
CA PRO A 116 -11.28 22.94 1.45
C PRO A 116 -9.87 22.86 2.07
N GLN A 117 -9.75 22.92 3.39
CA GLN A 117 -8.49 22.71 4.11
C GLN A 117 -7.90 21.30 3.94
N LEU A 118 -8.68 20.33 3.45
CA LEU A 118 -8.25 18.97 3.15
C LEU A 118 -7.97 18.77 1.65
N HIS A 119 -8.19 19.78 0.82
CA HIS A 119 -8.01 19.69 -0.63
C HIS A 119 -6.59 20.10 -1.00
N LEU A 120 -5.83 19.15 -1.54
CA LEU A 120 -4.45 19.34 -1.94
C LEU A 120 -4.41 19.73 -3.42
N GLY A 121 -3.87 20.91 -3.74
CA GLY A 121 -3.63 21.28 -5.14
C GLY A 121 -2.59 20.37 -5.81
N CYS A 122 -2.62 20.24 -7.12
CA CYS A 122 -1.61 19.45 -7.87
C CYS A 122 -0.34 20.25 -8.19
N VAL A 123 -0.05 21.31 -7.42
CA VAL A 123 1.18 22.11 -7.51
C VAL A 123 2.24 21.59 -6.55
N ASP A 124 3.51 21.80 -6.89
CA ASP A 124 4.68 21.50 -6.06
C ASP A 124 4.67 20.09 -5.45
N VAL A 125 4.16 19.11 -6.21
CA VAL A 125 4.15 17.71 -5.78
C VAL A 125 5.60 17.22 -5.76
N PRO A 126 6.10 16.66 -4.65
CA PRO A 126 7.49 16.21 -4.56
C PRO A 126 7.82 15.19 -5.65
N GLU A 127 8.78 15.51 -6.51
CA GLU A 127 9.24 14.58 -7.53
C GLU A 127 9.96 13.39 -6.89
N LEU A 128 9.70 12.20 -7.43
CA LEU A 128 10.56 11.06 -7.17
C LEU A 128 11.86 11.26 -7.95
N PRO A 129 13.03 11.32 -7.29
CA PRO A 129 14.29 11.55 -8.00
C PRO A 129 14.55 10.38 -8.95
N GLY A 130 14.87 10.70 -10.21
CA GLY A 130 15.12 9.69 -11.24
C GLY A 130 16.30 8.75 -10.95
N SER A 131 17.18 9.11 -10.01
CA SER A 131 18.24 8.23 -9.50
C SER A 131 18.50 8.48 -8.01
N HIS A 132 18.71 7.39 -7.27
CA HIS A 132 18.84 7.41 -5.81
C HIS A 132 19.54 6.13 -5.29
N ALA A 133 19.94 6.07 -4.01
CA ALA A 133 20.72 4.93 -3.48
C ALA A 133 20.03 3.55 -3.63
N TRP A 134 18.73 3.49 -3.34
CA TRP A 134 17.76 2.43 -3.65
C TRP A 134 17.48 2.19 -5.15
N SER A 135 18.19 2.82 -6.10
CA SER A 135 18.12 2.49 -7.54
C SER A 135 19.01 1.30 -7.92
N LYS A 136 19.87 0.84 -7.01
CA LYS A 136 20.78 -0.28 -7.23
C LYS A 136 20.33 -1.46 -6.38
N ILE A 137 20.34 -2.65 -6.96
CA ILE A 137 20.13 -3.89 -6.19
C ILE A 137 21.30 -3.99 -5.21
N PRO A 138 21.07 -3.95 -3.89
CA PRO A 138 22.17 -3.98 -2.94
C PRO A 138 22.80 -5.38 -2.97
N ALA A 139 24.12 -5.43 -2.99
CA ALA A 139 24.85 -6.70 -2.84
C ALA A 139 24.53 -7.29 -1.47
N HIS A 140 24.11 -8.55 -1.41
CA HIS A 140 23.78 -9.25 -0.18
C HIS A 140 24.06 -10.74 -0.36
N GLN A 141 24.32 -11.43 0.74
CA GLN A 141 24.57 -12.87 0.74
C GLN A 141 23.26 -13.67 0.87
N TYR A 142 22.36 -13.20 1.75
CA TYR A 142 21.10 -13.90 2.04
C TYR A 142 19.89 -12.98 1.94
N ARG A 143 18.79 -13.52 1.42
CA ARG A 143 17.46 -12.91 1.58
C ARG A 143 16.61 -13.80 2.47
N VAL A 144 16.08 -13.22 3.54
CA VAL A 144 15.35 -13.92 4.58
C VAL A 144 13.92 -13.41 4.62
N LEU A 145 12.95 -14.30 4.45
CA LEU A 145 11.53 -13.94 4.44
C LEU A 145 10.86 -14.57 5.65
N LEU A 146 10.42 -13.76 6.61
CA LEU A 146 9.66 -14.25 7.78
C LEU A 146 8.17 -13.97 7.58
N CYS A 147 7.35 -15.03 7.67
CA CYS A 147 5.91 -14.91 7.53
C CYS A 147 5.29 -14.23 8.77
N ASN A 148 4.69 -13.07 8.57
CA ASN A 148 3.85 -12.38 9.54
C ASN A 148 2.38 -12.32 9.09
N GLY A 149 1.98 -13.19 8.16
CA GLY A 149 0.57 -13.40 7.83
C GLY A 149 -0.26 -13.83 9.04
N PRO A 150 -1.59 -13.70 9.02
CA PRO A 150 -2.32 -13.64 10.30
C PRO A 150 -2.28 -14.97 11.08
N ARG A 151 -2.07 -16.11 10.42
CA ARG A 151 -1.90 -17.41 11.10
C ARG A 151 -0.54 -17.51 11.80
N CYS A 152 0.55 -17.12 11.14
CA CYS A 152 1.88 -17.07 11.76
C CYS A 152 1.94 -16.02 12.87
N THR A 153 1.26 -14.88 12.69
CA THR A 153 1.10 -13.89 13.76
C THR A 153 0.39 -14.47 14.99
N ARG A 154 -0.70 -15.23 14.81
CA ARG A 154 -1.36 -15.97 15.91
C ARG A 154 -0.46 -17.04 16.57
N ARG A 155 0.55 -17.53 15.85
CA ARG A 155 1.58 -18.44 16.36
C ARG A 155 2.83 -17.71 16.89
N GLY A 156 2.78 -16.39 17.08
CA GLY A 156 3.85 -15.63 17.73
C GLY A 156 4.92 -15.04 16.79
N ALA A 157 4.67 -14.88 15.49
CA ALA A 157 5.68 -14.37 14.54
C ALA A 157 6.13 -12.90 14.78
N LEU A 158 5.34 -12.08 15.47
CA LEU A 158 5.67 -10.66 15.69
C LEU A 158 6.92 -10.43 16.55
N PRO A 159 7.05 -11.03 17.76
CA PRO A 159 8.29 -10.93 18.54
C PRO A 159 9.49 -11.55 17.79
N LEU A 160 9.28 -12.63 17.03
CA LEU A 160 10.35 -13.25 16.23
C LEU A 160 10.91 -12.31 15.16
N TRP A 161 10.05 -11.50 14.52
CA TRP A 161 10.49 -10.48 13.56
C TRP A 161 11.41 -9.45 14.21
N LYS A 162 11.03 -8.95 15.40
CA LYS A 162 11.84 -8.00 16.16
C LYS A 162 13.19 -8.64 16.52
N LYS A 163 13.17 -9.86 17.06
CA LYS A 163 14.38 -10.59 17.44
C LYS A 163 15.31 -10.85 16.26
N LEU A 164 14.76 -11.24 15.10
CA LEU A 164 15.54 -11.48 13.89
C LEU A 164 16.28 -10.22 13.46
N ARG A 165 15.58 -9.09 13.39
CA ARG A 165 16.20 -7.81 13.04
C ARG A 165 17.30 -7.40 14.02
N GLU A 166 17.03 -7.55 15.32
CA GLU A 166 18.01 -7.24 16.37
C GLU A 166 19.27 -8.10 16.26
N GLN A 167 19.12 -9.41 16.07
CA GLN A 167 20.25 -10.33 16.00
C GLN A 167 21.08 -10.15 14.72
N VAL A 168 20.44 -10.00 13.57
CA VAL A 168 21.14 -9.74 12.30
C VAL A 168 21.89 -8.40 12.37
N LYS A 169 21.30 -7.39 13.02
CA LYS A 169 21.96 -6.09 13.26
C LYS A 169 23.15 -6.23 14.21
N ALA A 170 22.99 -6.96 15.32
CA ALA A 170 24.06 -7.20 16.29
C ALA A 170 25.25 -7.95 15.67
N ALA A 171 25.00 -8.84 14.72
CA ALA A 171 26.03 -9.53 13.93
C ALA A 171 26.72 -8.64 12.87
N GLY A 172 26.30 -7.37 12.71
CA GLY A 172 26.85 -6.47 11.69
C GLY A 172 26.50 -6.87 10.26
N LYS A 173 25.41 -7.63 10.07
CA LYS A 173 25.01 -8.22 8.78
C LYS A 173 23.72 -7.63 8.21
N LEU A 174 23.06 -6.70 8.89
CA LEU A 174 21.78 -6.17 8.43
C LEU A 174 21.96 -5.20 7.25
N GLU A 175 21.36 -5.53 6.11
CA GLU A 175 21.21 -4.60 4.97
C GLU A 175 22.53 -3.99 4.47
N CYS A 176 23.59 -4.82 4.45
CA CYS A 176 24.92 -4.45 4.00
C CYS A 176 25.47 -5.42 2.95
N GLU A 177 26.58 -5.03 2.30
CA GLU A 177 27.31 -5.88 1.37
C GLU A 177 27.72 -7.22 2.01
N GLY A 178 27.40 -8.34 1.35
CA GLY A 178 27.61 -9.68 1.89
C GLY A 178 26.80 -9.98 3.16
N GLY A 179 25.76 -9.20 3.43
CA GLY A 179 24.87 -9.30 4.58
C GLY A 179 23.56 -10.02 4.27
N VAL A 180 22.55 -9.69 5.07
CA VAL A 180 21.21 -10.27 5.07
C VAL A 180 20.18 -9.19 4.82
N HIS A 181 19.34 -9.39 3.81
CA HIS A 181 18.11 -8.64 3.62
C HIS A 181 16.94 -9.39 4.23
N ILE A 182 16.34 -8.80 5.26
CA ILE A 182 15.13 -9.36 5.88
C ILE A 182 13.89 -8.76 5.22
N THR A 183 12.90 -9.57 4.92
CA THR A 183 11.61 -9.14 4.37
C THR A 183 10.51 -9.73 5.23
N ARG A 184 9.62 -8.87 5.72
CA ARG A 184 8.41 -9.29 6.40
C ARG A 184 7.36 -9.62 5.35
N THR A 185 6.90 -10.86 5.30
CA THR A 185 5.94 -11.31 4.27
C THR A 185 4.57 -11.61 4.85
N GLN A 186 3.60 -11.79 3.94
CA GLN A 186 2.35 -12.48 4.23
C GLN A 186 2.53 -14.01 4.07
N CYS A 187 1.44 -14.74 3.84
CA CYS A 187 1.43 -16.20 3.79
C CYS A 187 2.48 -16.75 2.83
N GLN A 188 3.32 -17.68 3.32
CA GLN A 188 4.28 -18.45 2.51
C GLN A 188 3.88 -19.93 2.36
N PHE A 189 2.85 -20.40 3.09
CA PHE A 189 2.54 -21.84 3.31
C PHE A 189 3.69 -22.64 3.96
N PRO A 190 3.44 -23.87 4.42
CA PRO A 190 2.21 -24.32 5.07
C PRO A 190 1.99 -23.61 6.42
N CYS A 191 0.76 -23.15 6.69
CA CYS A 191 0.45 -22.39 7.91
C CYS A 191 0.53 -23.22 9.20
N ASP A 192 0.37 -24.55 9.11
CA ASP A 192 0.40 -25.44 10.27
C ASP A 192 1.79 -25.64 10.84
N GLN A 193 2.82 -25.40 10.02
CA GLN A 193 4.22 -25.40 10.42
C GLN A 193 4.74 -23.98 10.65
N GLY A 194 3.86 -22.98 10.81
CA GLY A 194 4.25 -21.61 11.09
C GLY A 194 4.75 -21.40 12.53
N PRO A 195 5.43 -20.27 12.82
CA PRO A 195 5.94 -19.26 11.88
C PRO A 195 6.98 -19.82 10.91
N THR A 196 6.80 -19.54 9.61
CA THR A 196 7.72 -19.99 8.56
C THR A 196 8.72 -18.91 8.18
N LEU A 197 9.96 -19.32 7.96
CA LEU A 197 11.05 -18.47 7.49
C LEU A 197 11.75 -19.15 6.32
N THR A 198 11.96 -18.41 5.22
CA THR A 198 12.73 -18.92 4.07
C THR A 198 14.04 -18.16 3.88
N VAL A 199 15.08 -18.88 3.47
CA VAL A 199 16.43 -18.32 3.23
C VAL A 199 16.84 -18.60 1.79
N TYR A 200 17.10 -17.53 1.04
CA TYR A 200 17.66 -17.57 -0.32
C TYR A 200 19.14 -17.17 -0.31
N PRO A 201 19.97 -17.71 -1.23
CA PRO A 201 19.58 -18.46 -2.44
C PRO A 201 19.31 -19.96 -2.27
N GLN A 202 19.62 -20.56 -1.12
CA GLN A 202 19.52 -22.01 -0.91
C GLN A 202 18.06 -22.53 -0.97
N GLY A 203 17.09 -21.65 -0.74
CA GLY A 203 15.68 -22.02 -0.70
C GLY A 203 15.33 -22.87 0.53
N HIS A 204 16.08 -22.75 1.61
CA HIS A 204 15.80 -23.46 2.86
C HIS A 204 14.53 -22.93 3.51
N TRP A 205 13.71 -23.84 4.03
CA TRP A 205 12.49 -23.55 4.79
C TRP A 205 12.69 -23.93 6.24
N TYR A 206 12.41 -23.00 7.15
CA TYR A 206 12.54 -23.18 8.58
C TYR A 206 11.20 -22.94 9.28
N GLN A 207 10.92 -23.78 10.27
CA GLN A 207 9.91 -23.49 11.28
C GLN A 207 10.60 -22.85 12.49
N VAL A 208 10.26 -21.59 12.76
CA VAL A 208 10.88 -20.80 13.84
C VAL A 208 9.85 -20.62 14.96
N ARG A 209 10.04 -21.34 16.07
CA ARG A 209 9.03 -21.43 17.16
C ARG A 209 9.36 -20.50 18.33
N SER A 210 10.60 -20.05 18.43
CA SER A 210 11.09 -19.27 19.57
C SER A 210 12.17 -18.27 19.19
N GLU A 211 12.46 -17.33 20.10
CA GLU A 211 13.61 -16.43 19.95
C GLU A 211 14.96 -17.17 19.95
N ALA A 212 15.06 -18.32 20.62
CA ALA A 212 16.25 -19.15 20.60
C ALA A 212 16.51 -19.74 19.20
N ASP A 213 15.44 -20.16 18.51
CA ASP A 213 15.54 -20.62 17.12
C ASP A 213 16.03 -19.50 16.19
N VAL A 214 15.57 -18.26 16.43
CA VAL A 214 16.06 -17.09 15.69
C VAL A 214 17.55 -16.88 15.91
N VAL A 215 18.02 -16.94 17.16
CA VAL A 215 19.46 -16.80 17.48
C VAL A 215 20.27 -17.86 16.74
N ARG A 216 19.89 -19.13 16.85
CA ARG A 216 20.56 -20.23 16.15
C ARG A 216 20.58 -20.03 14.64
N LEU A 217 19.44 -19.66 14.05
CA LEU A 217 19.35 -19.40 12.62
C LEU A 217 20.31 -18.28 12.18
N VAL A 218 20.39 -17.19 12.95
CA VAL A 218 21.30 -16.08 12.63
C VAL A 218 22.75 -16.54 12.72
N ASP A 219 23.15 -17.13 13.84
CA ASP A 219 24.54 -17.49 14.11
C ASP A 219 25.04 -18.60 13.19
N GLU A 220 24.24 -19.64 12.97
CA GLU A 220 24.63 -20.80 12.20
C GLU A 220 24.43 -20.56 10.69
N GLN A 221 23.21 -20.20 10.26
CA GLN A 221 22.87 -20.11 8.84
C GLN A 221 23.26 -18.77 8.21
N LEU A 222 23.03 -17.65 8.88
CA LEU A 222 23.20 -16.32 8.27
C LEU A 222 24.61 -15.74 8.47
N VAL A 223 25.30 -16.13 9.53
CA VAL A 223 26.68 -15.72 9.80
C VAL A 223 27.67 -16.80 9.37
N ALA A 224 27.52 -18.03 9.85
CA ALA A 224 28.47 -19.11 9.59
C ALA A 224 28.19 -19.92 8.31
N GLY A 225 27.08 -19.65 7.61
CA GLY A 225 26.73 -20.30 6.35
C GLY A 225 26.35 -21.78 6.45
N ARG A 226 26.02 -22.26 7.66
CA ARG A 226 25.63 -23.66 7.92
C ARG A 226 24.13 -23.77 8.17
N ALA A 227 23.46 -24.68 7.44
CA ALA A 227 22.05 -24.95 7.69
C ALA A 227 21.83 -25.46 9.12
N VAL A 228 20.60 -25.26 9.63
CA VAL A 228 20.16 -25.72 10.96
C VAL A 228 19.12 -26.84 10.79
N PRO A 229 19.53 -28.12 10.60
CA PRO A 229 18.62 -29.19 10.18
C PRO A 229 17.45 -29.41 11.13
N GLU A 230 17.62 -29.15 12.43
CA GLU A 230 16.56 -29.36 13.43
C GLU A 230 15.40 -28.36 13.28
N LEU A 231 15.65 -27.22 12.63
CA LEU A 231 14.64 -26.22 12.34
C LEU A 231 14.08 -26.36 10.92
N MET A 232 14.71 -27.17 10.07
CA MET A 232 14.32 -27.30 8.67
C MET A 232 13.00 -28.04 8.52
N MET A 233 12.15 -27.53 7.64
CA MET A 233 10.91 -28.16 7.26
C MET A 233 11.20 -29.27 6.24
N ALA A 234 10.65 -30.46 6.47
CA ALA A 234 10.70 -31.52 5.47
C ALA A 234 9.81 -31.14 4.29
N ARG A 235 10.37 -31.21 3.08
CA ARG A 235 9.55 -31.24 1.87
C ARG A 235 8.98 -32.66 1.76
N PRO A 236 7.65 -32.83 1.65
CA PRO A 236 7.06 -34.14 1.42
C PRO A 236 7.52 -34.73 0.08
#